data_AF-A0A955HRA7-F1
#
_entry.id   AF-A0A955HRA7-F1
#
_cell.length_a   1.000
_cell.length_b   1.000
_cell.length_c   1.000
_cell.angle_alpha   90.00
_cell.angle_beta   90.00
_cell.angle_gamma   90.00
#
_symmetry.space_group_name_H-M   'P 1'
#
loop_
_entity.id
_entity.type
_entity.pdbx_description
1 polymer ?
#
loop_
_entity_poly.entity_id
_entity_poly.type
_entity_poly.pdbx_seq_one_letter_code
_entity_poly.pdbx_strand_id
1 'polypeptide(L)'
;MIRVNTPITRRALQWATISLGSASLVMIAYGFTHDTTDMLEARMLPDSIRGQIEWVTISADRVMSGATVPANKHVIIHIPDEITRITRRTLFGQKGDTVRYWGYCLPHNLDEGYAKSKQGFPGDLFLSEAEREYRRQKLIEERRRTFSIFQNLTFNDLNEVQSDPISRIRHQIDIFKGGDVCYVMTEKSIPVGADIDDDGLNSALERGFGSDVKNPDTDGDGILDGLEVLRLHSHPTKRDSDGDGLIDGIEDKNRNGIVEPTETNPIEWDTDRDGLCDGICKVNKGQDLRGEDKNLNGIYEPELNEYNPISKDSDGDGILDDHEVYLCVIGGGDDC
;
A
#
# COMPACT_ATOMS: atom_id res chain seq x y z
N MET A 1 1.23 45.41 40.41
CA MET A 1 0.05 46.30 40.40
C MET A 1 -0.32 46.55 38.94
N ILE A 2 -1.50 46.07 38.55
CA ILE A 2 -2.39 46.55 37.48
C ILE A 2 -1.96 46.39 36.00
N ARG A 3 -2.76 45.54 35.30
CA ARG A 3 -2.98 45.46 33.85
C ARG A 3 -3.54 46.78 33.30
N VAL A 4 -3.28 47.06 32.02
CA VAL A 4 -4.27 47.72 31.14
C VAL A 4 -4.36 46.94 29.83
N ASN A 5 -5.55 46.39 29.58
CA ASN A 5 -6.00 45.85 28.30
C ASN A 5 -6.33 46.99 27.34
N THR A 6 -6.07 46.80 26.05
CA THR A 6 -6.94 47.36 25.00
C THR A 6 -7.38 46.23 24.06
N PRO A 7 -8.66 46.21 23.63
CA PRO A 7 -9.19 45.12 22.83
C PRO A 7 -8.95 45.42 21.35
N ILE A 8 -8.05 44.68 20.72
CA ILE A 8 -8.02 44.64 19.25
C ILE A 8 -9.25 43.83 18.82
N THR A 9 -10.21 44.54 18.24
CA THR A 9 -11.53 44.04 17.87
C THR A 9 -11.41 42.93 16.81
N ARG A 10 -12.02 41.77 17.10
CA ARG A 10 -12.12 40.57 16.23
C ARG A 10 -12.72 40.81 14.83
N ARG A 11 -13.11 42.03 14.46
CA ARG A 11 -13.75 42.35 13.17
C ARG A 11 -12.80 42.85 12.08
N ALA A 12 -11.58 43.27 12.42
CA ALA A 12 -10.61 43.74 11.42
C ALA A 12 -9.88 42.61 10.66
N LEU A 13 -9.83 41.39 11.20
CA LEU A 13 -9.23 40.23 10.53
C LEU A 13 -10.20 39.43 9.65
N GLN A 14 -11.51 39.70 9.71
CA GLN A 14 -12.51 38.93 8.94
C GLN A 14 -12.70 39.44 7.50
N TRP A 15 -12.18 40.63 7.16
CA TRP A 15 -12.36 41.21 5.82
C TRP A 15 -11.09 41.14 4.95
N ALA A 16 -9.93 40.83 5.53
CA ALA A 16 -8.70 40.62 4.75
C ALA A 16 -8.58 39.18 4.17
N THR A 17 -9.43 38.25 4.60
CA THR A 17 -9.39 36.83 4.18
C THR A 17 -10.34 36.48 3.04
N ILE A 18 -11.24 37.39 2.63
CA ILE A 18 -12.28 37.07 1.63
C ILE A 18 -11.90 37.51 0.20
N SER A 19 -10.95 38.43 0.01
CA SER A 19 -10.50 38.84 -1.33
C SER A 19 -9.25 38.10 -1.84
N LEU A 20 -8.51 37.41 -0.96
CA LEU A 20 -7.34 36.61 -1.31
C LEU A 20 -7.66 35.13 -1.61
N GLY A 21 -8.82 34.62 -1.18
CA GLY A 21 -9.21 33.23 -1.39
C GLY A 21 -9.60 32.91 -2.84
N SER A 22 -10.37 33.77 -3.50
CA SER A 22 -10.84 33.55 -4.87
C SER A 22 -9.72 33.71 -5.89
N ALA A 23 -8.87 34.74 -5.74
CA ALA A 23 -7.72 34.94 -6.64
C ALA A 23 -6.68 33.83 -6.48
N SER A 24 -6.42 33.36 -5.25
CA SER A 24 -5.49 32.26 -4.99
C SER A 24 -6.01 30.94 -5.55
N LEU A 25 -7.30 30.63 -5.41
CA LEU A 25 -7.91 29.41 -5.94
C LEU A 25 -7.94 29.36 -7.47
N VAL A 26 -8.22 30.47 -8.16
CA VAL A 26 -8.18 30.54 -9.63
C VAL A 26 -6.76 30.30 -10.16
N MET A 27 -5.73 30.72 -9.42
CA MET A 27 -4.34 30.59 -9.84
C MET A 27 -3.70 29.28 -9.40
N ILE A 28 -4.23 28.68 -8.34
CA ILE A 28 -4.02 27.27 -8.01
C ILE A 28 -4.60 26.41 -9.14
N ALA A 29 -5.85 26.64 -9.55
CA ALA A 29 -6.46 25.97 -10.72
C ALA A 29 -5.72 26.27 -12.05
N TYR A 30 -5.23 27.50 -12.25
CA TYR A 30 -4.43 27.85 -13.43
C TYR A 30 -3.05 27.17 -13.41
N GLY A 31 -2.35 27.17 -12.28
CA GLY A 31 -1.09 26.44 -12.11
C GLY A 31 -1.25 24.91 -12.08
N PHE A 32 -2.46 24.43 -11.77
CA PHE A 32 -2.85 23.03 -11.94
C PHE A 32 -3.22 22.68 -13.39
N THR A 33 -3.54 23.65 -14.25
CA THR A 33 -3.88 23.39 -15.66
C THR A 33 -2.72 23.69 -16.61
N HIS A 34 -1.78 24.53 -16.18
CA HIS A 34 -0.59 24.92 -16.92
C HIS A 34 0.59 24.77 -15.98
N ASP A 35 1.63 24.02 -16.38
CA ASP A 35 2.81 23.64 -15.59
C ASP A 35 3.65 24.87 -15.17
N THR A 36 3.11 25.71 -14.30
CA THR A 36 3.67 27.00 -13.87
C THR A 36 4.04 26.90 -12.39
N THR A 37 5.07 26.11 -12.09
CA THR A 37 5.62 25.88 -10.75
C THR A 37 5.92 27.18 -10.00
N ASP A 38 6.55 28.15 -10.68
CA ASP A 38 6.95 29.44 -10.10
C ASP A 38 5.76 30.28 -9.64
N MET A 39 4.61 30.13 -10.31
CA MET A 39 3.39 30.89 -10.01
C MET A 39 2.65 30.32 -8.79
N LEU A 40 2.72 29.01 -8.59
CA LEU A 40 2.18 28.30 -7.42
C LEU A 40 3.01 28.58 -6.17
N GLU A 41 4.35 28.54 -6.29
CA GLU A 41 5.28 28.91 -5.22
C GLU A 41 4.98 30.30 -4.65
N ALA A 42 4.82 31.29 -5.53
CA ALA A 42 4.59 32.68 -5.16
C ALA A 42 3.29 32.90 -4.38
N ARG A 43 2.31 32.00 -4.48
CA ARG A 43 0.95 32.18 -3.93
C ARG A 43 0.65 31.30 -2.73
N MET A 44 1.19 30.08 -2.68
CA MET A 44 0.87 29.13 -1.61
C MET A 44 1.84 29.21 -0.43
N LEU A 45 3.06 29.69 -0.66
CA LEU A 45 4.11 29.71 0.36
C LEU A 45 4.36 31.14 0.90
N PRO A 46 4.50 31.32 2.23
CA PRO A 46 5.03 32.54 2.82
C PRO A 46 6.35 32.96 2.15
N ASP A 47 6.58 34.26 2.00
CA ASP A 47 7.80 34.82 1.38
C ASP A 47 9.09 34.22 1.96
N SER A 48 9.08 33.90 3.27
CA SER A 48 10.24 33.36 3.99
C SER A 48 10.65 31.94 3.59
N ILE A 49 9.78 31.18 2.93
CA ILE A 49 10.03 29.78 2.54
C ILE A 49 9.89 29.52 1.04
N ARG A 50 9.62 30.56 0.22
CA ARG A 50 9.61 30.42 -1.24
C ARG A 50 10.99 30.01 -1.76
N GLY A 51 11.01 29.09 -2.73
CA GLY A 51 12.23 28.53 -3.31
C GLY A 51 13.04 27.61 -2.39
N GLN A 52 12.60 27.32 -1.15
CA GLN A 52 13.30 26.38 -0.26
C GLN A 52 12.95 24.92 -0.54
N ILE A 53 11.75 24.66 -1.08
CA ILE A 53 11.23 23.33 -1.39
C ILE A 53 10.79 23.34 -2.85
N GLU A 54 11.32 22.39 -3.62
CA GLU A 54 11.08 22.25 -5.06
C GLU A 54 9.67 21.73 -5.37
N TRP A 55 9.11 22.18 -6.50
CA TRP A 55 7.82 21.70 -7.03
C TRP A 55 8.02 20.67 -8.14
N VAL A 56 7.20 19.63 -8.12
CA VAL A 56 7.19 18.56 -9.13
C VAL A 56 5.75 18.28 -9.56
N THR A 57 5.52 18.29 -10.86
CA THR A 57 4.24 17.91 -11.47
C THR A 57 4.33 16.49 -12.02
N ILE A 58 3.35 15.65 -11.69
CA ILE A 58 3.14 14.31 -12.24
C ILE A 58 1.83 14.36 -13.03
N SER A 59 1.97 14.37 -14.35
CA SER A 59 0.86 14.39 -15.30
C SER A 59 0.08 13.07 -15.32
N ALA A 60 -1.12 13.10 -15.90
CA ALA A 60 -1.99 11.92 -15.99
C ALA A 60 -1.32 10.75 -16.74
N ASP A 61 -0.59 10.99 -17.83
CA ASP A 61 0.16 9.96 -18.56
C ASP A 61 1.26 9.31 -17.70
N ARG A 62 1.86 10.09 -16.79
CA ARG A 62 2.83 9.57 -15.83
C ARG A 62 2.18 8.80 -14.69
N VAL A 63 0.95 9.12 -14.30
CA VAL A 63 0.18 8.27 -13.38
C VAL A 63 -0.26 6.98 -14.06
N MET A 64 -0.76 7.06 -15.31
CA MET A 64 -1.17 5.89 -16.10
C MET A 64 -0.02 4.93 -16.37
N SER A 65 1.15 5.46 -16.74
CA SER A 65 2.32 4.60 -16.91
C SER A 65 2.90 4.19 -15.57
N GLY A 66 2.81 5.04 -14.56
CA GLY A 66 3.41 4.91 -13.23
C GLY A 66 4.55 5.91 -13.03
N ALA A 67 4.68 6.42 -11.81
CA ALA A 67 5.70 7.39 -11.42
C ALA A 67 6.11 7.22 -9.95
N THR A 68 7.01 8.11 -9.51
CA THR A 68 7.45 8.18 -8.11
C THR A 68 7.21 9.60 -7.60
N VAL A 69 6.54 9.71 -6.47
CA VAL A 69 6.40 10.94 -5.70
C VAL A 69 7.68 11.11 -4.87
N PRO A 70 8.53 12.12 -5.15
CA PRO A 70 9.77 12.32 -4.41
C PRO A 70 9.52 12.76 -2.96
N ALA A 71 10.41 12.34 -2.06
CA ALA A 71 10.44 12.82 -0.68
C ALA A 71 10.71 14.33 -0.57
N ASN A 72 10.08 14.98 0.41
CA ASN A 72 10.36 16.37 0.81
C ASN A 72 10.25 17.39 -0.34
N LYS A 73 9.36 17.17 -1.31
CA LYS A 73 9.02 18.11 -2.38
C LYS A 73 7.53 18.41 -2.39
N HIS A 74 7.16 19.54 -2.96
CA HIS A 74 5.76 19.86 -3.27
C HIS A 74 5.38 19.11 -4.55
N VAL A 75 4.50 18.12 -4.44
CA VAL A 75 4.13 17.30 -5.60
C VAL A 75 2.69 17.55 -5.98
N ILE A 76 2.44 17.76 -7.27
CA ILE A 76 1.12 17.84 -7.88
C ILE A 76 0.92 16.59 -8.72
N ILE A 77 -0.23 15.94 -8.57
CA ILE A 77 -0.57 14.71 -9.27
C ILE A 77 -1.93 14.91 -9.95
N HIS A 78 -1.99 14.62 -11.24
CA HIS A 78 -3.23 14.66 -12.02
C HIS A 78 -3.76 13.24 -12.13
N ILE A 79 -4.94 12.98 -11.56
CA ILE A 79 -5.58 11.67 -11.69
C ILE A 79 -6.19 11.57 -13.10
N PRO A 80 -5.82 10.58 -13.92
CA PRO A 80 -6.32 10.41 -15.27
C PRO A 80 -7.85 10.31 -15.31
N ASP A 81 -8.49 10.93 -16.31
CA ASP A 81 -9.95 10.94 -16.47
C ASP A 81 -10.52 9.53 -16.70
N GLU A 82 -9.69 8.62 -17.24
CA GLU A 82 -10.02 7.22 -17.49
C GLU A 82 -10.26 6.43 -16.18
N ILE A 83 -9.66 6.86 -15.06
CA ILE A 83 -9.84 6.22 -13.77
C ILE A 83 -11.20 6.58 -13.20
N THR A 84 -12.10 5.61 -13.08
CA THR A 84 -13.40 5.85 -12.43
C THR A 84 -13.24 6.08 -10.93
N ARG A 85 -12.49 5.19 -10.27
CA ARG A 85 -12.21 5.19 -8.83
C ARG A 85 -10.90 4.44 -8.59
N ILE A 86 -10.04 4.96 -7.72
CA ILE A 86 -8.87 4.23 -7.23
C ILE A 86 -8.70 4.48 -5.74
N THR A 87 -8.33 3.44 -4.99
CA THR A 87 -8.09 3.59 -3.55
C THR A 87 -6.76 4.28 -3.30
N ARG A 88 -6.64 4.98 -2.16
CA ARG A 88 -5.36 5.54 -1.71
C ARG A 88 -4.25 4.49 -1.61
N ARG A 89 -4.60 3.29 -1.13
CA ARG A 89 -3.64 2.20 -0.93
C ARG A 89 -3.09 1.75 -2.28
N THR A 90 -3.95 1.48 -3.25
CA THR A 90 -3.55 1.11 -4.61
C THR A 90 -2.78 2.26 -5.28
N LEU A 91 -3.33 3.48 -5.32
CA LEU A 91 -2.71 4.63 -5.98
C LEU A 91 -1.29 4.89 -5.48
N PHE A 92 -1.03 4.75 -4.17
CA PHE A 92 0.29 4.98 -3.55
C PHE A 92 1.05 3.70 -3.17
N GLY A 93 0.70 2.55 -3.76
CA GLY A 93 1.44 1.28 -3.67
C GLY A 93 1.59 0.72 -2.26
N GLN A 94 0.52 0.79 -1.46
CA GLN A 94 0.39 0.25 -0.11
C GLN A 94 1.46 0.70 0.91
N LYS A 95 2.17 1.81 0.65
CA LYS A 95 3.19 2.35 1.57
C LYS A 95 2.63 3.14 2.75
N GLY A 96 1.31 3.34 2.82
CA GLY A 96 0.66 4.20 3.82
C GLY A 96 0.84 3.78 5.27
N ASP A 97 1.09 2.49 5.53
CA ASP A 97 1.31 1.97 6.89
C ASP A 97 2.73 2.29 7.41
N THR A 98 3.70 2.49 6.52
CA THR A 98 5.12 2.65 6.86
C THR A 98 5.70 4.02 6.51
N VAL A 99 5.04 4.77 5.64
CA VAL A 99 5.48 6.09 5.17
C VAL A 99 4.42 7.12 5.45
N ARG A 100 4.81 8.17 6.17
CA ARG A 100 3.93 9.32 6.36
C ARG A 100 3.89 10.18 5.11
N TYR A 101 2.70 10.23 4.55
CA TYR A 101 2.33 11.21 3.54
C TYR A 101 0.94 11.78 3.82
N TRP A 102 0.72 12.96 3.27
CA TRP A 102 -0.56 13.65 3.31
C TRP A 102 -0.72 14.50 2.06
N GLY A 103 -1.98 14.81 1.77
CA GLY A 103 -2.29 15.65 0.63
C GLY A 103 -3.72 16.12 0.66
N TYR A 104 -4.08 16.90 -0.35
CA TYR A 104 -5.45 17.30 -0.58
C TYR A 104 -5.74 17.28 -2.07
N CYS A 105 -6.97 16.92 -2.43
CA CYS A 105 -7.42 16.85 -3.79
C CYS A 105 -8.50 17.89 -4.05
N LEU A 106 -8.40 18.54 -5.21
CA LEU A 106 -9.45 19.38 -5.76
C LEU A 106 -10.20 18.56 -6.82
N PRO A 107 -11.54 18.56 -6.78
CA PRO A 107 -12.30 17.83 -7.76
C PRO A 107 -12.17 18.46 -9.15
N HIS A 108 -12.27 17.64 -10.19
CA HIS A 108 -12.19 18.10 -11.60
C HIS A 108 -13.13 19.27 -11.92
N ASN A 109 -14.31 19.32 -11.29
CA ASN A 109 -15.34 20.32 -11.53
C ASN A 109 -15.19 21.60 -10.69
N LEU A 110 -13.96 21.93 -10.26
CA LEU A 110 -13.70 23.13 -9.46
C LEU A 110 -13.91 24.40 -10.29
N ASP A 111 -15.15 24.87 -10.36
CA ASP A 111 -15.48 26.18 -10.92
C ASP A 111 -15.47 27.28 -9.85
N GLU A 112 -15.46 28.54 -10.29
CA GLU A 112 -15.52 29.68 -9.37
C GLU A 112 -16.78 29.66 -8.48
N GLY A 113 -17.86 29.02 -8.93
CA GLY A 113 -19.10 28.87 -8.17
C GLY A 113 -18.98 27.88 -7.01
N TYR A 114 -18.31 26.76 -7.23
CA TYR A 114 -18.00 25.72 -6.25
C TYR A 114 -17.07 26.27 -5.17
N ALA A 115 -16.00 26.95 -5.59
CA ALA A 115 -15.05 27.60 -4.68
C ALA A 115 -15.71 28.67 -3.78
N LYS A 116 -16.69 29.42 -4.30
CA LYS A 116 -17.42 30.46 -3.55
C LYS A 116 -18.54 29.90 -2.68
N SER A 117 -19.11 28.75 -3.03
CA SER A 117 -20.24 28.13 -2.31
C SER A 117 -19.82 27.23 -1.14
N LYS A 118 -18.60 26.67 -1.17
CA LYS A 118 -18.06 25.86 -0.09
C LYS A 118 -17.58 26.73 1.08
N GLN A 119 -18.14 26.50 2.25
CA GLN A 119 -17.69 27.11 3.50
C GLN A 119 -16.50 26.31 4.06
N GLY A 120 -15.26 26.73 3.75
CA GLY A 120 -14.03 26.03 4.17
C GLY A 120 -13.01 25.90 3.04
N PHE A 121 -11.96 25.10 3.24
CA PHE A 121 -11.03 24.74 2.16
C PHE A 121 -11.77 23.84 1.15
N PRO A 122 -11.76 24.14 -0.16
CA PRO A 122 -12.62 23.47 -1.15
C PRO A 122 -12.11 22.09 -1.58
N GLY A 123 -11.01 21.61 -1.01
CA GLY A 123 -10.44 20.29 -1.30
C GLY A 123 -10.64 19.28 -0.16
N ASP A 124 -10.58 18.01 -0.54
CA ASP A 124 -10.65 16.88 0.37
C ASP A 124 -9.25 16.44 0.80
N LEU A 125 -9.02 16.31 2.10
CA LEU A 125 -7.76 15.86 2.69
C LEU A 125 -7.63 14.34 2.56
N PHE A 126 -6.43 13.84 2.37
CA PHE A 126 -6.13 12.43 2.60
C PHE A 126 -4.85 12.29 3.41
N LEU A 127 -4.82 11.27 4.26
CA LEU A 127 -3.71 10.97 5.16
C LEU A 127 -3.37 9.49 5.02
N SER A 128 -2.07 9.19 4.94
CA SER A 128 -1.56 7.83 5.17
C SER A 128 -1.92 7.31 6.57
N GLU A 129 -1.97 5.99 6.75
CA GLU A 129 -2.18 5.35 8.05
C GLU A 129 -1.11 5.75 9.06
N ALA A 130 0.16 5.82 8.64
CA ALA A 130 1.28 6.27 9.46
C ALA A 130 1.09 7.72 9.95
N GLU A 131 0.58 8.62 9.10
CA GLU A 131 0.32 10.01 9.50
C GLU A 131 -0.91 10.11 10.44
N ARG A 132 -1.95 9.31 10.20
CA ARG A 132 -3.11 9.23 11.10
C ARG A 132 -2.68 8.79 12.50
N GLU A 133 -1.86 7.75 12.58
CA GLU A 133 -1.36 7.20 13.83
C GLU A 133 -0.44 8.21 14.54
N TYR A 134 0.46 8.87 13.81
CA TYR A 134 1.31 9.92 14.36
C TYR A 134 0.50 11.07 15.00
N ARG A 135 -0.54 11.56 14.31
CA ARG A 135 -1.42 12.61 14.84
C ARG A 135 -2.18 12.13 16.07
N ARG A 136 -2.67 10.88 16.07
CA ARG A 136 -3.34 10.26 17.21
C ARG A 136 -2.43 10.22 18.43
N GLN A 137 -1.17 9.80 18.25
CA GLN A 137 -0.17 9.75 19.32
C GLN A 137 0.14 11.14 19.88
N LYS A 138 0.29 12.17 19.02
CA LYS A 138 0.47 13.55 19.48
C LYS A 138 -0.70 14.07 20.31
N LEU A 139 -1.93 13.82 19.88
CA LEU A 139 -3.11 14.22 20.63
C LEU A 139 -3.15 13.53 22.01
N ILE A 140 -2.80 12.25 22.07
CA ILE A 140 -2.68 11.51 23.34
C ILE A 140 -1.60 12.14 24.23
N GLU A 141 -0.44 12.49 23.67
CA GLU A 141 0.65 13.13 24.41
C GLU A 141 0.27 14.51 24.94
N GLU A 142 -0.37 15.35 24.12
CA GLU A 142 -0.85 16.67 24.53
C GLU A 142 -1.88 16.55 25.66
N ARG A 143 -2.85 15.63 25.54
CA ARG A 143 -3.82 15.36 26.61
C ARG A 143 -3.13 14.93 27.91
N ARG A 144 -2.14 14.04 27.83
CA ARG A 144 -1.32 13.62 28.98
C ARG A 144 -0.58 14.79 29.63
N ARG A 145 -0.05 15.74 28.83
CA ARG A 145 0.65 16.93 29.36
C ARG A 145 -0.31 17.93 30.03
N THR A 146 -1.55 18.01 29.56
CA THR A 146 -2.61 18.83 30.19
C THR A 146 -3.28 18.15 31.38
N PHE A 147 -2.84 16.94 31.77
CA PHE A 147 -3.34 16.23 32.93
C PHE A 147 -3.02 17.01 34.22
N SER A 148 -4.08 17.36 34.96
CA SER A 148 -3.98 17.94 36.29
C SER A 148 -4.49 16.94 37.33
N ILE A 149 -3.68 16.66 38.34
CA ILE A 149 -4.02 15.82 39.53
C ILE A 149 -5.26 16.30 40.31
N PHE A 150 -5.86 17.44 39.94
CA PHE A 150 -7.09 17.96 40.53
C PHE A 150 -8.35 17.67 39.70
N GLN A 151 -8.23 17.00 38.55
CA GLN A 151 -9.37 16.48 37.78
C GLN A 151 -9.25 14.96 37.70
N ASN A 152 -10.07 14.25 38.47
CA ASN A 152 -10.20 12.80 38.34
C ASN A 152 -10.88 12.47 37.01
N LEU A 153 -10.18 11.71 36.16
CA LEU A 153 -10.76 11.12 34.96
C LEU A 153 -11.79 10.06 35.38
N THR A 154 -12.98 10.14 34.80
CA THR A 154 -14.05 9.15 34.95
C THR A 154 -13.76 7.92 34.07
N PHE A 155 -14.44 6.80 34.34
CA PHE A 155 -14.42 5.61 33.48
C PHE A 155 -14.78 5.95 32.02
N ASN A 156 -15.62 6.96 31.81
CA ASN A 156 -15.96 7.46 30.48
C ASN A 156 -14.80 8.22 29.84
N ASP A 157 -14.05 9.04 30.59
CA ASP A 157 -12.88 9.76 30.05
C ASP A 157 -11.73 8.82 29.65
N LEU A 158 -11.63 7.66 30.33
CA LEU A 158 -10.66 6.60 30.00
C LEU A 158 -11.09 5.74 28.81
N ASN A 159 -12.39 5.55 28.63
CA ASN A 159 -12.95 4.75 27.53
C ASN A 159 -13.39 5.60 26.31
N GLU A 160 -13.41 6.93 26.41
CA GLU A 160 -13.64 7.84 25.28
C GLU A 160 -12.53 7.71 24.21
N VAL A 161 -11.36 7.18 24.61
CA VAL A 161 -10.27 6.79 23.70
C VAL A 161 -10.68 5.72 22.69
N GLN A 162 -11.64 4.85 23.04
CA GLN A 162 -12.20 3.85 22.11
C GLN A 162 -13.39 4.38 21.30
N SER A 163 -14.04 5.46 21.76
CA SER A 163 -15.25 6.00 21.15
C SER A 163 -15.07 7.32 20.42
N ASP A 164 -13.84 7.79 20.18
CA ASP A 164 -13.61 8.86 19.21
C ASP A 164 -13.70 8.22 17.82
N PRO A 165 -14.88 8.29 17.15
CA PRO A 165 -15.12 7.54 15.94
C PRO A 165 -14.37 8.27 14.85
N ILE A 166 -13.15 7.82 14.52
CA ILE A 166 -12.36 8.33 13.38
C ILE A 166 -12.46 9.86 13.34
N SER A 167 -11.78 10.52 14.30
CA SER A 167 -11.47 11.96 14.30
C SER A 167 -12.09 12.69 13.10
N ARG A 168 -13.18 13.42 13.32
CA ARG A 168 -13.96 14.22 12.34
C ARG A 168 -13.10 15.15 11.46
N ILE A 169 -12.22 14.61 10.63
CA ILE A 169 -11.73 15.28 9.44
C ILE A 169 -12.87 15.08 8.45
N ARG A 170 -13.81 16.02 8.48
CA ARG A 170 -15.08 15.99 7.72
C ARG A 170 -14.89 15.94 6.18
N HIS A 171 -13.65 15.85 5.73
CA HIS A 171 -13.21 15.91 4.33
C HIS A 171 -12.10 14.90 4.08
N GLN A 172 -12.03 13.80 4.84
CA GLN A 172 -11.03 12.77 4.59
C GLN A 172 -11.51 11.84 3.46
N ILE A 173 -10.71 11.70 2.41
CA ILE A 173 -10.95 10.75 1.32
C ILE A 173 -9.92 9.63 1.33
N ASP A 174 -10.38 8.43 0.95
CA ASP A 174 -9.54 7.26 0.68
C ASP A 174 -9.76 6.73 -0.75
N ILE A 175 -10.63 7.39 -1.53
CA ILE A 175 -10.96 7.04 -2.91
C ILE A 175 -10.82 8.29 -3.76
N PHE A 176 -10.02 8.20 -4.81
CA PHE A 176 -9.74 9.24 -5.78
C PHE A 176 -10.55 8.98 -7.04
N LYS A 177 -10.90 10.04 -7.77
CA LYS A 177 -11.67 9.95 -9.02
C LYS A 177 -10.88 10.57 -10.16
N GLY A 178 -11.17 10.14 -11.37
CA GLY A 178 -10.60 10.72 -12.58
C GLY A 178 -10.86 12.21 -12.69
N GLY A 179 -9.84 12.93 -13.14
CA GLY A 179 -9.82 14.38 -13.26
C GLY A 179 -9.52 15.12 -11.96
N ASP A 180 -9.42 14.43 -10.82
CA ASP A 180 -8.99 15.06 -9.56
C ASP A 180 -7.54 15.53 -9.68
N VAL A 181 -7.25 16.72 -9.14
CA VAL A 181 -5.87 17.22 -9.03
C VAL A 181 -5.47 17.25 -7.57
N CYS A 182 -4.41 16.52 -7.23
CA CYS A 182 -4.00 16.29 -5.86
C CYS A 182 -2.62 16.86 -5.57
N TYR A 183 -2.54 17.65 -4.51
CA TYR A 183 -1.27 18.02 -3.90
C TYR A 183 -0.85 16.95 -2.89
N VAL A 184 0.44 16.57 -2.90
CA VAL A 184 0.99 15.52 -2.04
C VAL A 184 2.33 15.96 -1.46
N MET A 185 2.55 15.65 -0.18
CA MET A 185 3.87 15.65 0.44
C MET A 185 4.10 14.34 1.18
N THR A 186 5.32 13.84 1.09
CA THR A 186 5.74 12.57 1.67
C THR A 186 7.14 12.68 2.27
N GLU A 187 7.37 11.98 3.38
CA GLU A 187 8.68 11.95 4.04
C GLU A 187 9.70 11.04 3.34
N LYS A 188 9.22 10.05 2.58
CA LYS A 188 10.02 9.12 1.76
C LYS A 188 9.39 9.02 0.37
N SER A 189 10.20 8.69 -0.64
CA SER A 189 9.68 8.49 -1.98
C SER A 189 8.67 7.34 -1.98
N ILE A 190 7.51 7.55 -2.63
CA ILE A 190 6.45 6.53 -2.75
C ILE A 190 6.08 6.35 -4.23
N PRO A 191 5.70 5.14 -4.65
CA PRO A 191 5.16 4.93 -6.00
C PRO A 191 3.82 5.67 -6.13
N VAL A 192 3.51 6.08 -7.35
CA VAL A 192 2.16 6.50 -7.72
C VAL A 192 1.80 5.94 -9.09
N GLY A 193 0.65 5.29 -9.22
CA GLY A 193 0.25 4.68 -10.48
C GLY A 193 -1.24 4.37 -10.56
N ALA A 194 -1.73 4.19 -11.78
CA ALA A 194 -3.04 3.60 -12.04
C ALA A 194 -2.99 2.08 -11.80
N ASP A 195 -4.13 1.47 -11.56
CA ASP A 195 -4.36 0.03 -11.55
C ASP A 195 -5.24 -0.24 -12.77
N ILE A 196 -4.65 -0.82 -13.81
CA ILE A 196 -5.23 -0.80 -15.17
C ILE A 196 -6.07 -2.05 -15.44
N ASP A 197 -5.71 -3.18 -14.84
CA ASP A 197 -6.37 -4.47 -14.93
C ASP A 197 -7.09 -4.89 -13.64
N ASP A 198 -7.16 -3.99 -12.65
CA ASP A 198 -7.95 -4.09 -11.43
C ASP A 198 -7.53 -5.25 -10.52
N ASP A 199 -6.24 -5.56 -10.47
CA ASP A 199 -5.65 -6.65 -9.68
C ASP A 199 -5.17 -6.18 -8.27
N GLY A 200 -5.13 -4.87 -8.04
CA GLY A 200 -4.72 -4.23 -6.80
C GLY A 200 -3.25 -3.80 -6.73
N LEU A 201 -2.44 -4.12 -7.74
CA LEU A 201 -1.12 -3.57 -7.98
C LEU A 201 -1.25 -2.31 -8.85
N ASN A 202 -0.33 -1.37 -8.69
CA ASN A 202 -0.34 -0.18 -9.56
C ASN A 202 0.80 -0.27 -10.57
N SER A 203 0.64 0.41 -11.70
CA SER A 203 1.60 0.38 -12.81
C SER A 203 2.99 0.95 -12.48
N ALA A 204 3.15 1.67 -11.36
CA ALA A 204 4.48 1.98 -10.83
C ALA A 204 5.15 0.79 -10.15
N LEU A 205 4.39 -0.04 -9.42
CA LEU A 205 4.84 -1.28 -8.81
C LEU A 205 4.98 -2.40 -9.83
N GLU A 206 4.01 -2.62 -10.71
CA GLU A 206 4.04 -3.66 -11.76
C GLU A 206 5.33 -3.58 -12.59
N ARG A 207 5.68 -2.38 -13.08
CA ARG A 207 6.97 -2.18 -13.79
C ARG A 207 8.20 -2.38 -12.90
N GLY A 208 8.06 -2.20 -11.59
CA GLY A 208 9.12 -2.50 -10.63
C GLY A 208 9.36 -4.01 -10.48
N PHE A 209 8.30 -4.80 -10.57
CA PHE A 209 8.34 -6.28 -10.54
C PHE A 209 8.51 -6.92 -11.92
N GLY A 210 8.26 -6.17 -13.00
CA GLY A 210 8.31 -6.65 -14.37
C GLY A 210 7.01 -7.28 -14.85
N SER A 211 5.92 -7.14 -14.11
CA SER A 211 4.61 -7.65 -14.51
C SER A 211 3.94 -6.77 -15.58
N ASP A 212 2.98 -7.34 -16.33
CA ASP A 212 2.29 -6.67 -17.43
C ASP A 212 1.09 -5.87 -16.90
N VAL A 213 1.17 -4.54 -17.03
CA VAL A 213 0.17 -3.55 -16.60
C VAL A 213 -1.24 -3.69 -17.21
N LYS A 214 -1.52 -4.76 -17.93
CA LYS A 214 -2.80 -5.03 -18.59
C LYS A 214 -3.25 -6.48 -18.43
N ASN A 215 -2.47 -7.28 -17.72
CA ASN A 215 -2.75 -8.67 -17.48
C ASN A 215 -2.70 -8.92 -15.97
N PRO A 216 -3.85 -9.13 -15.32
CA PRO A 216 -3.91 -9.19 -13.86
C PRO A 216 -3.27 -10.44 -13.25
N ASP A 217 -2.81 -11.39 -14.09
CA ASP A 217 -2.08 -12.62 -13.77
C ASP A 217 -1.05 -12.83 -14.89
N THR A 218 0.13 -12.23 -14.71
CA THR A 218 1.11 -12.04 -15.78
C THR A 218 1.73 -13.35 -16.25
N ASP A 219 1.97 -14.29 -15.34
CA ASP A 219 2.59 -15.57 -15.67
C ASP A 219 1.58 -16.70 -15.90
N GLY A 220 0.33 -16.53 -15.50
CA GLY A 220 -0.76 -17.46 -15.78
C GLY A 220 -0.76 -18.70 -14.89
N ASP A 221 -0.33 -18.60 -13.63
CA ASP A 221 -0.53 -19.65 -12.63
C ASP A 221 -1.92 -19.62 -11.97
N GLY A 222 -2.62 -18.49 -12.06
CA GLY A 222 -3.96 -18.27 -11.54
C GLY A 222 -4.04 -17.40 -10.29
N ILE A 223 -2.93 -16.91 -9.75
CA ILE A 223 -2.87 -15.90 -8.70
C ILE A 223 -2.74 -14.52 -9.35
N LEU A 224 -3.33 -13.49 -8.76
CA LEU A 224 -3.24 -12.14 -9.30
C LEU A 224 -1.90 -11.50 -8.92
N ASP A 225 -1.26 -10.72 -9.82
CA ASP A 225 0.06 -10.11 -9.57
C ASP A 225 0.05 -9.28 -8.28
N GLY A 226 -1.05 -8.55 -8.04
CA GLY A 226 -1.27 -7.78 -6.83
C GLY A 226 -1.35 -8.63 -5.56
N LEU A 227 -1.92 -9.83 -5.60
CA LEU A 227 -1.94 -10.75 -4.45
C LEU A 227 -0.56 -11.34 -4.21
N GLU A 228 0.12 -11.75 -5.28
CA GLU A 228 1.48 -12.27 -5.23
C GLU A 228 2.43 -11.29 -4.57
N VAL A 229 2.46 -10.04 -5.04
CA VAL A 229 3.39 -9.02 -4.53
C VAL A 229 3.02 -8.54 -3.13
N LEU A 230 1.73 -8.37 -2.83
CA LEU A 230 1.28 -7.63 -1.63
C LEU A 230 0.94 -8.54 -0.46
N ARG A 231 0.77 -9.85 -0.68
CA ARG A 231 0.37 -10.81 0.36
C ARG A 231 1.21 -12.07 0.38
N LEU A 232 1.32 -12.76 -0.76
CA LEU A 232 2.00 -14.06 -0.83
C LEU A 232 3.53 -13.90 -0.79
N HIS A 233 4.02 -12.78 -1.32
CA HIS A 233 5.43 -12.47 -1.55
C HIS A 233 6.11 -13.40 -2.58
N SER A 234 5.32 -14.02 -3.45
CA SER A 234 5.77 -14.73 -4.66
C SER A 234 6.13 -13.76 -5.79
N HIS A 235 6.44 -14.29 -6.97
CA HIS A 235 6.91 -13.52 -8.12
C HIS A 235 5.88 -13.50 -9.25
N PRO A 236 5.31 -12.33 -9.61
CA PRO A 236 4.25 -12.21 -10.61
C PRO A 236 4.70 -12.38 -12.07
N THR A 237 5.86 -13.00 -12.29
CA THR A 237 6.42 -13.24 -13.63
C THR A 237 6.97 -14.64 -13.75
N LYS A 238 6.70 -15.47 -12.73
CA LYS A 238 7.17 -16.83 -12.59
C LYS A 238 6.04 -17.66 -12.02
N ARG A 239 5.49 -18.52 -12.88
CA ARG A 239 4.47 -19.51 -12.49
C ARG A 239 4.87 -20.46 -11.35
N ASP A 240 6.15 -20.47 -10.99
CA ASP A 240 6.80 -21.34 -10.01
C ASP A 240 7.92 -20.49 -9.39
N SER A 241 7.61 -19.91 -8.25
CA SER A 241 8.37 -18.83 -7.64
C SER A 241 9.65 -19.28 -6.95
N ASP A 242 9.62 -20.45 -6.29
CA ASP A 242 10.78 -21.06 -5.65
C ASP A 242 11.55 -22.03 -6.58
N GLY A 243 10.93 -22.43 -7.70
CA GLY A 243 11.55 -23.22 -8.74
C GLY A 243 11.58 -24.71 -8.42
N ASP A 244 10.70 -25.22 -7.56
CA ASP A 244 10.60 -26.64 -7.26
C ASP A 244 9.74 -27.41 -8.28
N GLY A 245 8.99 -26.73 -9.15
CA GLY A 245 8.22 -27.35 -10.22
C GLY A 245 6.74 -27.60 -9.90
N LEU A 246 6.30 -27.40 -8.66
CA LEU A 246 4.92 -27.03 -8.38
C LEU A 246 4.71 -25.58 -8.81
N ILE A 247 3.50 -25.25 -9.28
CA ILE A 247 3.19 -23.88 -9.66
C ILE A 247 2.49 -23.18 -8.50
N ASP A 248 2.73 -21.88 -8.30
CA ASP A 248 2.23 -21.17 -7.11
C ASP A 248 0.70 -21.31 -6.98
N GLY A 249 -0.02 -21.26 -8.10
CA GLY A 249 -1.48 -21.42 -8.13
C GLY A 249 -2.02 -22.85 -7.90
N ILE A 250 -1.16 -23.86 -7.78
CA ILE A 250 -1.46 -25.21 -7.25
C ILE A 250 -1.20 -25.25 -5.74
N GLU A 251 -0.13 -24.61 -5.31
CA GLU A 251 0.30 -24.57 -3.92
C GLU A 251 -0.66 -23.73 -3.06
N ASP A 252 -1.02 -22.51 -3.50
CA ASP A 252 -2.16 -21.73 -3.01
C ASP A 252 -3.45 -22.23 -3.68
N LYS A 253 -3.95 -23.37 -3.20
CA LYS A 253 -5.10 -24.10 -3.77
C LYS A 253 -6.33 -23.22 -3.95
N ASN A 254 -6.53 -22.24 -3.07
CA ASN A 254 -7.68 -21.36 -3.12
C ASN A 254 -7.40 -19.99 -3.77
N ARG A 255 -6.12 -19.69 -4.05
CA ARG A 255 -5.61 -18.53 -4.80
C ARG A 255 -5.96 -17.20 -4.15
N ASN A 256 -5.92 -17.16 -2.82
CA ASN A 256 -6.25 -15.95 -2.06
C ASN A 256 -5.02 -15.13 -1.63
N GLY A 257 -3.82 -15.61 -1.95
CA GLY A 257 -2.53 -15.04 -1.61
C GLY A 257 -2.12 -15.21 -0.14
N ILE A 258 -2.66 -16.21 0.55
CA ILE A 258 -2.38 -16.52 1.97
C ILE A 258 -2.13 -18.02 2.09
N VAL A 259 -0.89 -18.40 2.44
CA VAL A 259 -0.55 -19.80 2.69
C VAL A 259 -1.27 -20.31 3.93
N GLU A 260 -2.08 -21.34 3.75
CA GLU A 260 -2.84 -21.99 4.82
C GLU A 260 -2.17 -23.29 5.28
N PRO A 261 -2.50 -23.81 6.49
CA PRO A 261 -1.89 -25.05 6.99
C PRO A 261 -2.18 -26.32 6.17
N THR A 262 -2.99 -26.22 5.11
CA THR A 262 -3.35 -27.32 4.20
C THR A 262 -2.75 -27.15 2.80
N GLU A 263 -1.91 -26.14 2.65
CA GLU A 263 -1.28 -25.69 1.40
C GLU A 263 0.23 -25.78 1.56
N THR A 264 0.92 -25.97 0.44
CA THR A 264 2.36 -25.76 0.34
C THR A 264 2.65 -24.28 0.18
N ASN A 265 3.90 -23.89 0.34
CA ASN A 265 4.33 -22.51 0.37
C ASN A 265 5.05 -22.14 -0.95
N PRO A 266 4.45 -21.32 -1.82
CA PRO A 266 4.99 -20.98 -3.15
C PRO A 266 6.38 -20.33 -3.21
N ILE A 267 6.93 -19.95 -2.06
CA ILE A 267 8.24 -19.30 -1.94
C ILE A 267 9.26 -20.13 -1.17
N GLU A 268 8.90 -21.36 -0.79
CA GLU A 268 9.75 -22.31 -0.07
C GLU A 268 9.62 -23.70 -0.71
N TRP A 269 10.66 -24.11 -1.44
CA TRP A 269 10.76 -25.41 -2.13
C TRP A 269 10.58 -26.66 -1.23
N ASP A 270 10.50 -26.48 0.08
CA ASP A 270 10.40 -27.49 1.14
C ASP A 270 9.60 -26.85 2.29
N THR A 271 8.28 -27.03 2.25
CA THR A 271 7.32 -26.35 3.11
C THR A 271 7.45 -26.80 4.56
N ASP A 272 7.59 -28.09 4.79
CA ASP A 272 7.66 -28.63 6.15
C ASP A 272 9.07 -28.64 6.74
N ARG A 273 10.09 -28.48 5.91
CA ARG A 273 11.52 -28.36 6.25
C ARG A 273 12.13 -29.63 6.80
N ASP A 274 11.74 -30.79 6.30
CA ASP A 274 12.37 -32.07 6.62
C ASP A 274 13.64 -32.35 5.78
N GLY A 275 13.79 -31.69 4.63
CA GLY A 275 14.92 -31.85 3.71
C GLY A 275 14.56 -32.46 2.35
N LEU A 276 13.31 -32.91 2.17
CA LEU A 276 12.70 -33.28 0.90
C LEU A 276 11.94 -32.07 0.34
N CYS A 277 11.82 -31.98 -0.99
CA CYS A 277 11.18 -30.84 -1.64
C CYS A 277 9.72 -31.15 -1.91
N ASP A 278 8.84 -30.14 -1.87
CA ASP A 278 7.42 -30.34 -2.14
C ASP A 278 7.24 -30.93 -3.56
N GLY A 279 7.92 -30.35 -4.55
CA GLY A 279 7.96 -30.83 -5.94
C GLY A 279 9.25 -31.55 -6.33
N ILE A 280 10.14 -30.87 -7.05
CA ILE A 280 11.36 -31.41 -7.68
C ILE A 280 12.61 -30.91 -6.96
N CYS A 281 13.37 -31.87 -6.43
CA CYS A 281 14.65 -31.62 -5.81
C CYS A 281 15.80 -31.54 -6.82
N LYS A 282 16.43 -30.36 -6.89
CA LYS A 282 17.67 -30.13 -7.64
C LYS A 282 18.88 -30.55 -6.81
N VAL A 283 19.37 -31.78 -7.01
CA VAL A 283 20.59 -32.25 -6.33
C VAL A 283 21.85 -31.94 -7.13
N ASN A 284 22.97 -31.69 -6.42
CA ASN A 284 24.29 -31.27 -6.93
C ASN A 284 24.99 -32.24 -7.92
N LYS A 285 24.27 -33.22 -8.50
CA LYS A 285 24.75 -34.14 -9.53
C LYS A 285 24.08 -33.97 -10.89
N GLY A 286 23.26 -32.93 -11.07
CA GLY A 286 22.51 -32.71 -12.32
C GLY A 286 21.45 -33.78 -12.57
N GLN A 287 20.99 -34.42 -11.49
CA GLN A 287 19.84 -35.32 -11.49
C GLN A 287 18.74 -34.59 -10.73
N ASP A 288 17.54 -34.60 -11.29
CA ASP A 288 16.35 -34.15 -10.60
C ASP A 288 15.81 -35.36 -9.82
N LEU A 289 15.70 -35.23 -8.50
CA LEU A 289 14.96 -36.17 -7.68
C LEU A 289 13.51 -35.69 -7.64
N ARG A 290 12.56 -36.60 -7.81
CA ARG A 290 11.16 -36.31 -7.48
C ARG A 290 11.06 -36.25 -5.96
N GLY A 291 10.60 -35.14 -5.44
CA GLY A 291 10.34 -34.91 -4.03
C GLY A 291 9.04 -35.58 -3.61
N GLU A 292 8.26 -34.87 -2.80
CA GLU A 292 7.10 -35.39 -2.09
C GLU A 292 5.90 -35.58 -3.01
N ASP A 293 5.52 -34.54 -3.77
CA ASP A 293 4.56 -34.63 -4.86
C ASP A 293 5.24 -35.07 -6.16
N LYS A 294 5.17 -36.37 -6.41
CA LYS A 294 5.86 -36.99 -7.55
C LYS A 294 5.22 -36.68 -8.89
N ASN A 295 3.97 -36.21 -8.90
CA ASN A 295 3.18 -36.01 -10.10
C ASN A 295 2.83 -34.54 -10.37
N LEU A 296 3.14 -33.66 -9.42
CA LEU A 296 3.06 -32.19 -9.47
C LEU A 296 1.62 -31.70 -9.65
N ASN A 297 0.68 -32.30 -8.92
CA ASN A 297 -0.74 -31.93 -8.96
C ASN A 297 -1.23 -31.22 -7.68
N GLY A 298 -0.38 -31.11 -6.65
CA GLY A 298 -0.66 -30.52 -5.34
C GLY A 298 -1.57 -31.37 -4.44
N ILE A 299 -1.80 -32.64 -4.80
CA ILE A 299 -2.65 -33.59 -4.08
C ILE A 299 -1.75 -34.69 -3.54
N TYR A 300 -1.71 -34.83 -2.22
CA TYR A 300 -1.03 -35.96 -1.58
C TYR A 300 -1.78 -37.27 -1.85
N GLU A 301 -1.16 -38.18 -2.62
CA GLU A 301 -1.70 -39.49 -2.99
C GLU A 301 -0.77 -40.63 -2.51
N PRO A 302 -0.89 -41.11 -1.25
CA PRO A 302 0.01 -42.13 -0.70
C PRO A 302 -0.01 -43.45 -1.48
N GLU A 303 -1.11 -43.79 -2.16
CA GLU A 303 -1.20 -44.95 -3.04
C GLU A 303 -0.31 -44.88 -4.29
N LEU A 304 0.14 -43.67 -4.65
CA LEU A 304 1.11 -43.41 -5.71
C LEU A 304 2.54 -43.31 -5.17
N ASN A 305 2.74 -43.69 -3.90
CA ASN A 305 4.01 -43.61 -3.18
C ASN A 305 4.49 -42.16 -3.06
N GLU A 306 3.58 -41.23 -2.78
CA GLU A 306 3.92 -39.83 -2.48
C GLU A 306 4.11 -39.62 -0.99
N TYR A 307 4.77 -38.53 -0.65
CA TYR A 307 4.91 -38.01 0.72
C TYR A 307 4.09 -36.72 0.81
N ASN A 308 3.76 -36.30 2.02
CA ASN A 308 2.87 -35.19 2.30
C ASN A 308 3.68 -33.92 2.57
N PRO A 309 3.72 -32.94 1.64
CA PRO A 309 4.62 -31.79 1.71
C PRO A 309 4.49 -30.83 2.89
N ILE A 310 3.47 -31.05 3.72
CA ILE A 310 3.18 -30.24 4.91
C ILE A 310 3.42 -31.02 6.21
N SER A 311 4.03 -32.20 6.14
CA SER A 311 4.18 -33.13 7.26
C SER A 311 5.46 -33.95 7.14
N LYS A 312 6.48 -33.56 7.92
CA LYS A 312 7.84 -34.14 7.94
C LYS A 312 7.97 -35.66 8.05
N ASP A 313 6.89 -36.31 8.45
CA ASP A 313 6.77 -37.74 8.71
C ASP A 313 5.33 -38.09 8.28
N SER A 314 5.19 -38.52 7.04
CA SER A 314 3.91 -38.67 6.34
C SER A 314 3.06 -39.81 6.89
N ASP A 315 3.70 -40.88 7.33
CA ASP A 315 3.05 -42.09 7.83
C ASP A 315 3.02 -42.16 9.37
N GLY A 316 3.81 -41.33 10.05
CA GLY A 316 3.86 -41.17 11.48
C GLY A 316 4.66 -42.24 12.20
N ASP A 317 5.58 -42.92 11.52
CA ASP A 317 6.38 -44.02 12.09
C ASP A 317 7.59 -43.52 12.91
N GLY A 318 7.93 -42.24 12.81
CA GLY A 318 9.03 -41.57 13.50
C GLY A 318 10.31 -41.43 12.67
N ILE A 319 10.31 -41.84 11.41
CA ILE A 319 11.31 -41.54 10.40
C ILE A 319 10.82 -40.34 9.58
N LEU A 320 11.75 -39.48 9.16
CA LEU A 320 11.40 -38.35 8.30
C LEU A 320 11.33 -38.82 6.84
N ASP A 321 10.47 -38.21 6.04
CA ASP A 321 10.26 -38.61 4.65
C ASP A 321 11.56 -38.49 3.83
N ASP A 322 12.37 -37.45 4.09
CA ASP A 322 13.72 -37.30 3.51
C ASP A 322 14.64 -38.52 3.77
N HIS A 323 14.59 -39.06 4.99
CA HIS A 323 15.38 -40.19 5.44
C HIS A 323 14.88 -41.50 4.82
N GLU A 324 13.56 -41.66 4.69
CA GLU A 324 12.96 -42.80 3.99
C GLU A 324 13.39 -42.83 2.53
N VAL A 325 13.26 -41.69 1.83
CA VAL A 325 13.72 -41.54 0.44
C VAL A 325 15.22 -41.84 0.33
N TYR A 326 16.04 -41.35 1.26
CA TYR A 326 17.48 -41.63 1.25
C TYR A 326 17.77 -43.14 1.43
N LEU A 327 17.10 -43.82 2.36
CA LEU A 327 17.27 -45.25 2.61
C LEU A 327 16.80 -46.09 1.42
N CYS A 328 15.67 -45.75 0.82
CA CYS A 328 15.05 -46.49 -0.27
C CYS A 328 15.73 -46.26 -1.63
N VAL A 329 16.00 -45.00 -1.99
CA VAL A 329 16.49 -44.63 -3.33
C VAL A 329 18.03 -44.70 -3.42
N ILE A 330 18.75 -44.33 -2.35
CA ILE A 330 20.21 -44.25 -2.35
C ILE A 330 20.86 -45.42 -1.61
N GLY A 331 20.19 -45.94 -0.56
CA GLY A 331 20.68 -47.03 0.29
C GLY A 331 20.36 -48.45 -0.20
N GLY A 332 19.32 -48.63 -1.01
CA GLY A 332 18.87 -49.95 -1.47
C GLY A 332 18.25 -50.81 -0.37
N GLY A 333 17.62 -50.19 0.63
CA GLY A 333 16.87 -50.87 1.69
C GLY A 333 15.45 -51.27 1.26
N ASP A 334 14.86 -52.23 1.99
CA ASP A 334 13.49 -52.72 1.77
C ASP A 334 12.46 -52.09 2.74
N ASP A 335 12.88 -51.31 3.74
CA ASP A 335 11.99 -50.57 4.66
C ASP A 335 11.60 -49.23 4.01
N CYS A 336 10.66 -49.36 3.07
CA CYS A 336 9.74 -48.36 2.54
C CYS A 336 8.33 -48.99 2.69
#